data_AF-A0A0G4GLG8-F1
#
_entry.id   AF-A0A0G4GLG8-F1
#
_cell.length_a   1.000
_cell.length_b   1.000
_cell.length_c   1.000
_cell.angle_alpha   90.00
_cell.angle_beta   90.00
_cell.angle_gamma   90.00
#
_symmetry.space_group_name_H-M   'P 1'
#
loop_
_entity.id
_entity.type
_entity.pdbx_description
1 polymer ?
#
loop_
_entity_poly.entity_id
_entity_poly.type
_entity_poly.pdbx_seq_one_letter_code
_entity_poly.pdbx_strand_id
1 'polypeptide(L)'
;MEDEDELRERAHGNVDALVANLVQSYQRILRHLKLNTAEGALNDALQKNLLIKISAESIMHSCRKLLQLCADLSLSEALHDLPKRLQEIEGERKWLVDELEALQQYDDH
;
A
#
# COMPACT_ATOMS: atom_id res chain seq x y z
N MET A 1 7.21 -19.43 4.71
CA MET A 1 5.76 -19.70 4.86
C MET A 1 5.24 -18.98 6.11
N GLU A 2 5.85 -19.17 7.28
CA GLU A 2 5.47 -18.45 8.51
C GLU A 2 5.59 -16.91 8.40
N ASP A 3 6.63 -16.39 7.73
CA ASP A 3 6.82 -14.93 7.59
C ASP A 3 5.79 -14.23 6.67
N GLU A 4 5.25 -14.94 5.67
CA GLU A 4 4.27 -14.36 4.73
C GLU A 4 2.87 -14.26 5.34
N ASP A 5 2.49 -15.25 6.16
CA ASP A 5 1.20 -15.24 6.85
C ASP A 5 1.18 -14.16 7.94
N GLU A 6 2.28 -13.94 8.67
CA GLU A 6 2.39 -12.81 9.60
C GLU A 6 2.31 -11.44 8.90
N LEU A 7 2.94 -11.30 7.73
CA LEU A 7 2.88 -10.07 6.93
C LEU A 7 1.46 -9.79 6.44
N ARG A 8 0.76 -10.83 5.96
CA ARG A 8 -0.64 -10.72 5.52
C ARG A 8 -1.56 -10.36 6.67
N GLU A 9 -1.41 -10.99 7.84
CA GLU A 9 -2.25 -10.69 9.01
C GLU A 9 -2.05 -9.25 9.49
N ARG A 10 -0.79 -8.78 9.55
CA ARG A 10 -0.48 -7.38 9.87
C ARG A 10 -1.04 -6.41 8.83
N ALA A 11 -0.94 -6.73 7.53
CA ALA A 11 -1.51 -5.91 6.47
C ALA A 11 -3.04 -5.81 6.60
N HIS A 12 -3.72 -6.93 6.85
CA HIS A 12 -5.17 -6.96 7.11
C HIS A 12 -5.55 -6.09 8.30
N GLY A 13 -4.89 -6.26 9.45
CA GLY A 13 -5.17 -5.45 10.65
C GLY A 13 -4.96 -3.95 10.41
N ASN A 14 -3.95 -3.59 9.62
CA ASN A 14 -3.69 -2.20 9.23
C ASN A 14 -4.79 -1.64 8.32
N VAL A 15 -5.26 -2.42 7.33
CA VAL A 15 -6.38 -2.01 6.46
C VAL A 15 -7.64 -1.77 7.30
N ASP A 16 -7.99 -2.71 8.17
CA ASP A 16 -9.19 -2.61 9.00
C ASP A 16 -9.16 -1.37 9.90
N ALA A 17 -8.01 -1.08 10.53
CA ALA A 17 -7.84 0.12 11.34
C ALA A 17 -7.98 1.41 10.51
N LEU A 18 -7.43 1.44 9.30
CA LEU A 18 -7.52 2.61 8.41
C LEU A 18 -8.94 2.83 7.89
N VAL A 19 -9.65 1.76 7.52
CA VAL A 19 -11.04 1.81 7.08
C VAL A 19 -11.97 2.23 8.23
N ALA A 20 -11.76 1.68 9.44
CA ALA A 20 -12.51 2.09 10.61
C ALA A 20 -12.34 3.59 10.91
N ASN A 21 -11.10 4.10 10.83
CA ASN A 21 -10.81 5.52 10.99
C ASN A 21 -11.48 6.38 9.92
N LEU A 22 -11.49 5.94 8.66
CA LEU A 22 -12.19 6.64 7.57
C LEU A 22 -13.68 6.79 7.86
N VAL A 23 -14.34 5.69 8.22
CA VAL A 23 -15.78 5.67 8.54
C VAL A 23 -16.08 6.58 9.74
N GLN A 24 -15.29 6.49 10.81
CA GLN A 24 -15.49 7.31 12.00
C GLN A 24 -15.29 8.81 11.71
N SER A 25 -14.26 9.17 10.96
CA SER A 25 -13.99 10.57 10.59
C SER A 25 -15.08 11.12 9.67
N TYR A 26 -15.58 10.32 8.73
CA TYR A 26 -16.72 10.70 7.89
C TYR A 26 -18.00 10.93 8.72
N GLN A 27 -18.28 10.03 9.67
CA GLN A 27 -19.41 10.18 10.59
C GLN A 27 -19.28 11.42 11.50
N ARG A 28 -18.06 11.82 11.90
CA ARG A 28 -17.82 13.07 12.63
C ARG A 28 -18.17 14.28 11.77
N ILE A 29 -17.75 14.31 10.50
CA ILE A 29 -18.12 15.39 9.57
C ILE A 29 -19.63 15.52 9.48
N LEU A 30 -20.35 14.42 9.23
CA LEU A 30 -21.82 14.44 9.15
C LEU A 30 -22.50 14.97 10.43
N ARG A 31 -21.95 14.66 11.60
CA ARG A 31 -22.45 15.18 12.88
C ARG A 31 -22.25 16.69 13.02
N HIS A 32 -21.08 17.21 12.60
CA HIS A 32 -20.75 18.62 12.74
C HIS A 32 -21.38 19.51 11.65
N LEU A 33 -21.81 18.94 10.52
CA LEU A 33 -22.56 19.66 9.48
C LEU A 33 -23.99 20.04 9.92
N LYS A 34 -24.54 19.42 10.97
CA LYS A 34 -25.82 19.84 11.55
C LYS A 34 -25.64 21.13 12.35
N LEU A 35 -25.88 22.28 11.71
CA LEU A 35 -25.87 23.59 12.34
C LEU A 35 -27.19 23.83 13.09
N ASN A 36 -27.11 24.16 14.38
CA ASN A 36 -28.23 24.71 15.13
C ASN A 36 -28.20 26.23 14.97
N THR A 37 -29.27 26.81 14.45
CA THR A 37 -29.39 28.24 14.10
C THR A 37 -29.83 29.12 15.28
N ALA A 38 -29.47 28.77 16.52
CA ALA A 38 -29.84 29.54 17.70
C ALA A 38 -28.76 30.59 18.06
N GLU A 39 -29.15 31.70 18.69
CA GLU A 39 -28.22 32.74 19.15
C GLU A 39 -27.10 32.15 20.04
N GLY A 40 -25.85 32.54 19.76
CA GLY A 40 -24.64 31.85 20.27
C GLY A 40 -23.95 30.94 19.24
N ALA A 41 -24.57 30.74 18.07
CA ALA A 41 -24.10 29.87 16.99
C ALA A 41 -22.74 30.22 16.37
N LEU A 42 -22.19 31.45 16.52
CA LEU A 42 -20.94 31.80 15.83
C LEU A 42 -19.72 31.05 16.37
N ASN A 43 -19.56 31.00 17.70
CA ASN A 43 -18.45 30.26 18.32
C ASN A 43 -18.61 28.74 18.14
N ASP A 44 -19.85 28.23 18.22
CA ASP A 44 -20.16 26.83 17.95
C ASP A 44 -19.89 26.46 16.48
N ALA A 45 -20.23 27.33 15.54
CA ALA A 45 -19.94 27.14 14.12
C ALA A 45 -18.43 27.14 13.82
N LEU A 46 -17.65 28.00 14.48
CA LEU A 46 -16.20 28.04 14.35
C LEU A 46 -15.55 26.75 14.88
N GLN A 47 -15.99 26.26 16.04
CA GLN A 47 -15.53 24.99 16.61
C GLN A 47 -15.90 23.81 15.70
N LYS A 48 -17.14 23.75 15.20
CA LYS A 48 -17.58 22.73 14.25
C LYS A 48 -16.78 22.75 12.95
N ASN A 49 -16.46 23.94 12.42
CA ASN A 49 -15.63 24.09 11.22
C ASN A 49 -14.23 23.50 11.42
N LEU A 50 -13.61 23.80 12.57
CA LEU A 50 -12.31 23.23 12.94
C LEU A 50 -12.37 21.69 13.04
N LEU A 51 -13.39 21.15 13.71
CA LEU A 51 -13.57 19.69 13.85
C LEU A 51 -13.81 18.99 12.51
N ILE A 52 -14.54 19.63 11.59
CA ILE A 52 -14.72 19.14 10.21
C ILE A 52 -13.38 19.09 9.49
N LYS A 53 -12.57 20.16 9.57
CA LYS A 53 -11.23 20.20 8.96
C LYS A 53 -10.30 19.13 9.51
N ILE A 54 -10.26 18.94 10.83
CA ILE A 54 -9.48 17.87 11.47
C ILE A 54 -9.93 16.50 10.97
N SER A 55 -11.25 16.27 10.89
CA SER A 55 -11.80 15.00 10.42
C SER A 55 -11.49 14.77 8.94
N ALA A 56 -11.51 15.81 8.11
CA ALA A 56 -11.12 15.73 6.70
C ALA A 56 -9.63 15.40 6.54
N GLU A 57 -8.75 16.00 7.35
CA GLU A 57 -7.32 15.67 7.35
C GLU A 57 -7.07 14.22 7.77
N SER A 58 -7.81 13.73 8.78
CA SER A 58 -7.77 12.34 9.19
C SER A 58 -8.16 11.39 8.04
N ILE A 59 -9.20 11.72 7.26
CA ILE A 59 -9.58 10.95 6.08
C ILE A 59 -8.44 10.93 5.06
N MET A 60 -7.90 12.11 4.73
CA MET A 60 -6.79 12.21 3.77
C MET A 60 -5.56 11.43 4.21
N HIS A 61 -5.24 11.45 5.51
CA HIS A 61 -4.15 10.68 6.08
C HIS A 61 -4.38 9.17 5.92
N SER A 62 -5.58 8.68 6.27
CA SER A 62 -5.92 7.26 6.14
C SER A 62 -5.87 6.80 4.69
N CYS A 63 -6.34 7.60 3.73
CA CYS A 63 -6.22 7.30 2.31
C CYS A 63 -4.75 7.20 1.85
N ARG A 64 -3.88 8.13 2.29
CA ARG A 64 -2.44 8.08 1.97
C ARG A 64 -1.79 6.82 2.52
N LYS A 65 -2.14 6.42 3.74
CA LYS A 65 -1.62 5.19 4.36
C LYS A 65 -2.10 3.92 3.63
N LEU A 66 -3.35 3.88 3.16
CA LEU A 66 -3.84 2.76 2.34
C LEU A 66 -3.08 2.67 1.01
N LEU A 67 -2.87 3.80 0.32
CA LEU A 67 -2.08 3.83 -0.92
C LEU A 67 -0.64 3.35 -0.69
N GLN A 68 -0.02 3.77 0.42
CA GLN A 68 1.31 3.31 0.79
C GLN A 68 1.33 1.79 0.98
N LEU A 69 0.37 1.23 1.72
CA LEU A 69 0.28 -0.21 1.94
C LEU A 69 0.11 -0.99 0.63
N CYS A 70 -0.71 -0.49 -0.31
CA CYS A 70 -0.85 -1.10 -1.63
C CYS A 70 0.49 -1.08 -2.41
N ALA A 71 1.24 0.01 -2.32
CA ALA A 71 2.55 0.12 -2.95
C ALA A 71 3.56 -0.86 -2.33
N ASP A 72 3.57 -0.97 -1.00
CA ASP A 72 4.45 -1.89 -0.26
C ASP A 72 4.14 -3.36 -0.63
N LEU A 73 2.86 -3.73 -0.73
CA LEU A 73 2.46 -5.07 -1.16
C LEU A 73 2.86 -5.36 -2.62
N SER A 74 2.65 -4.41 -3.52
CA SER A 74 3.03 -4.56 -4.94
C SER A 74 4.55 -4.72 -5.11
N LEU A 75 5.33 -3.97 -4.30
CA LEU A 75 6.78 -4.11 -4.28
C LEU A 75 7.21 -5.46 -3.72
N SER A 76 6.57 -5.92 -2.64
CA SER A 76 6.83 -7.24 -2.04
C SER A 76 6.60 -8.37 -3.04
N GLU A 77 5.51 -8.31 -3.81
CA GLU A 77 5.22 -9.29 -4.86
C GLU A 77 6.27 -9.26 -5.98
N ALA A 78 6.65 -8.06 -6.44
CA ALA A 78 7.69 -7.91 -7.45
C ALA A 78 9.07 -8.43 -6.99
N LEU A 79 9.41 -8.25 -5.71
CA LEU A 79 10.65 -8.77 -5.12
C LEU A 79 10.62 -10.29 -4.96
N HIS A 80 9.45 -10.88 -4.71
CA HIS A 80 9.30 -12.34 -4.61
C HIS A 80 9.57 -13.05 -5.95
N ASP A 81 9.22 -12.41 -7.07
CA ASP A 81 9.46 -12.96 -8.41
C ASP A 81 10.91 -12.79 -8.92
N LEU A 82 11.69 -11.93 -8.28
CA LEU A 82 13.06 -11.60 -8.71
C LEU A 82 14.01 -12.80 -8.75
N PRO A 83 14.08 -13.68 -7.71
CA PRO A 83 14.95 -14.84 -7.70
C PRO A 83 14.63 -15.84 -8.83
N LYS A 84 13.35 -16.03 -9.14
CA LYS A 84 12.91 -16.91 -10.23
C LYS A 84 13.37 -16.36 -11.59
N ARG A 85 13.16 -15.07 -11.81
CA ARG A 85 13.65 -14.40 -13.03
C ARG A 85 15.18 -14.44 -13.14
N LEU A 86 15.89 -14.30 -12.02
CA LEU A 86 17.34 -14.43 -12.00
C LEU A 86 17.79 -15.83 -12.41
N GLN A 87 17.14 -16.87 -11.87
CA GLN A 87 17.40 -18.27 -12.26
C GLN A 87 17.15 -18.54 -13.75
N GLU A 88 16.07 -17.98 -14.31
CA GLU A 88 15.78 -18.10 -15.74
C GLU A 88 16.91 -17.50 -16.60
N ILE A 89 17.38 -16.30 -16.24
CA ILE A 89 18.50 -15.63 -16.93
C ILE A 89 19.81 -16.41 -16.76
N GLU A 90 20.10 -16.93 -15.57
CA GLU A 90 21.30 -17.74 -15.33
C GLU A 90 21.28 -19.05 -16.12
N GLY A 91 20.11 -19.66 -16.27
CA GLY A 91 19.90 -20.85 -17.11
C GLY A 91 20.16 -20.58 -18.60
N GLU A 92 19.60 -19.50 -19.13
CA GLU A 92 19.85 -19.07 -20.52
C GLU A 92 21.32 -18.75 -20.76
N ARG A 93 21.96 -18.05 -19.82
CA ARG A 93 23.40 -17.75 -19.90
C ARG A 93 24.23 -19.02 -19.96
N LYS A 94 23.92 -20.01 -19.11
CA LYS A 94 24.64 -21.28 -19.09
C LYS A 94 24.52 -22.00 -20.42
N TRP A 95 23.29 -22.11 -20.96
CA TRP A 95 23.07 -22.72 -22.27
C TRP A 95 23.87 -22.04 -23.38
N LEU A 96 23.90 -20.70 -23.42
CA LEU A 96 24.70 -19.95 -24.41
C LEU A 96 26.20 -20.21 -24.29
N VAL A 97 26.73 -20.34 -23.07
CA VAL A 97 28.14 -20.68 -22.83
C VAL A 97 28.44 -22.10 -23.31
N ASP A 98 27.60 -23.07 -22.94
CA ASP A 98 27.75 -24.46 -23.33
C ASP A 98 27.72 -24.61 -24.88
N GLU A 99 26.85 -23.86 -25.57
CA GLU A 99 26.75 -23.85 -27.04
C GLU A 99 27.98 -23.20 -27.71
N LEU A 100 28.49 -22.09 -27.15
CA LEU A 100 29.71 -21.44 -27.64
C LEU A 100 30.94 -22.35 -27.52
N GLU A 101 31.07 -23.05 -26.38
CA GLU A 101 32.15 -24.01 -26.16
C GLU A 101 32.06 -25.20 -27.13
N ALA A 102 30.85 -25.71 -27.38
CA ALA A 102 30.63 -26.78 -28.35
C ALA A 102 31.03 -26.36 -29.78
N LEU A 103 30.66 -25.15 -30.21
CA LEU A 103 31.03 -24.63 -31.53
C LEU A 103 32.55 -24.44 -31.70
N GLN A 104 33.24 -23.96 -30.66
CA GLN A 104 34.71 -23.81 -30.67
C GLN A 104 35.43 -25.16 -30.81
N GLN A 105 34.92 -26.23 -30.19
CA GLN A 105 35.49 -27.56 -30.33
C GLN A 105 35.33 -28.15 -31.73
N TYR A 106 34.34 -27.70 -32.50
CA TYR A 106 34.14 -28.12 -33.89
C TYR A 106 35.03 -27.39 -34.89
N ASP A 107 35.45 -26.15 -34.61
CA ASP A 107 36.35 -25.37 -35.48
C ASP A 107 37.84 -25.79 -35.34
N ASP A 108 38.21 -26.47 -34.26
CA ASP A 108 39.58 -26.97 -34.00
C ASP A 108 39.85 -28.38 -34.59
N HIS A 109 38.89 -28.95 -35.36
CA HIS A 109 38.98 -30.25 -36.05
C HIS A 109 38.86 -30.15 -37.57
#